data_AF-A0AAD3CWS0-F1
#
_entry.id   AF-A0AAD3CWS0-F1
#
_cell.length_a   1.000
_cell.length_b   1.000
_cell.length_c   1.000
_cell.angle_alpha   90.00
_cell.angle_beta   90.00
_cell.angle_gamma   90.00
#
_symmetry.space_group_name_H-M   'P 1'
#
loop_
_entity.id
_entity.type
_entity.pdbx_description
1 polymer ?
#
loop_
_entity_poly.entity_id
_entity_poly.type
_entity_poly.pdbx_seq_one_letter_code
_entity_poly.pdbx_strand_id
1 'polypeptide(L)'
;MKKCSRLLLLLSLQFASSVAFTQPSSFATATSTNKHVIKSNTFATARPSNMPSINRGGALNMVPVLTQAAAILTSPTVKALALANIVPTCIGYYKVEYGVSYAYGTATVASAYLALQTMLEASVSPFAAVAKLHALAIIFYGVRLNLFLGWREFFNERLRRMRERIEARQKRKEEGTGIFGRILNRTPFILSCSMLWAGLASPALSSANLIKTASIPSCPYALLAYKALVGMTWFGFLLAAVGDFQKSASKAKNGSDHLVTSGVYSLFRHPNYTGECIGWGSSFLASIVAVIGTKSLDVAKSVAPYLTLSSLGVFGIFFVLMMAATNLETRQEEKYGTSPEYKTWIVSSWAGPTLKK
;
A
#
# COMPACT_ATOMS: atom_id res chain seq x y z
N MET A 1 -20.24 -21.78 -3.44
CA MET A 1 -19.76 -21.32 -2.12
C MET A 1 -18.58 -22.12 -1.54
N LYS A 2 -18.69 -23.45 -1.30
CA LYS A 2 -17.62 -24.26 -0.62
C LYS A 2 -16.19 -24.17 -1.20
N LYS A 3 -16.01 -23.92 -2.51
CA LYS A 3 -14.67 -23.76 -3.15
C LYS A 3 -14.00 -22.41 -2.84
N CYS A 4 -14.75 -21.32 -2.68
CA CYS A 4 -14.17 -19.98 -2.43
C CYS A 4 -13.61 -19.87 -1.00
N SER A 5 -14.33 -20.44 -0.01
CA SER A 5 -13.85 -20.58 1.36
C SER A 5 -12.54 -21.38 1.45
N ARG A 6 -12.37 -22.46 0.67
CA ARG A 6 -11.09 -23.20 0.59
C ARG A 6 -9.95 -22.36 0.02
N LEU A 7 -10.19 -21.47 -0.95
CA LEU A 7 -9.15 -20.60 -1.50
C LEU A 7 -8.66 -19.56 -0.47
N LEU A 8 -9.59 -18.93 0.25
CA LEU A 8 -9.30 -18.02 1.37
C LEU A 8 -8.62 -18.73 2.57
N LEU A 9 -8.96 -20.00 2.82
CA LEU A 9 -8.30 -20.83 3.83
C LEU A 9 -6.88 -21.25 3.40
N LEU A 10 -6.64 -21.49 2.11
CA LEU A 10 -5.30 -21.76 1.59
C LEU A 10 -4.40 -20.52 1.64
N LEU A 11 -4.94 -19.35 1.27
CA LEU A 11 -4.30 -18.03 1.44
C LEU A 11 -3.84 -17.83 2.89
N SER A 12 -4.72 -18.06 3.87
CA SER A 12 -4.35 -17.89 5.28
C SER A 12 -3.36 -18.95 5.81
N LEU A 13 -3.47 -20.22 5.39
CA LEU A 13 -2.53 -21.28 5.81
C LEU A 13 -1.11 -21.10 5.25
N GLN A 14 -0.98 -20.58 4.02
CA GLN A 14 0.33 -20.25 3.45
C GLN A 14 0.95 -19.02 4.15
N PHE A 15 0.18 -17.93 4.31
CA PHE A 15 0.65 -16.72 5.02
C PHE A 15 1.02 -17.01 6.48
N ALA A 16 0.25 -17.86 7.16
CA ALA A 16 0.56 -18.31 8.51
C ALA A 16 1.86 -19.13 8.56
N SER A 17 2.15 -19.96 7.56
CA SER A 17 3.36 -20.80 7.57
C SER A 17 4.65 -19.98 7.47
N SER A 18 4.59 -18.75 6.92
CA SER A 18 5.70 -17.80 6.75
C SER A 18 6.10 -17.06 8.05
N VAL A 19 6.00 -17.71 9.20
CA VAL A 19 6.44 -17.16 10.51
C VAL A 19 7.10 -18.20 11.43
N ALA A 20 7.03 -19.50 11.12
CA ALA A 20 7.45 -20.55 12.06
C ALA A 20 8.99 -20.69 12.17
N PHE A 21 9.57 -20.50 13.37
CA PHE A 21 10.94 -20.88 13.70
C PHE A 21 11.20 -20.93 15.22
N THR A 22 11.90 -21.99 15.68
CA THR A 22 12.31 -22.28 17.07
C THR A 22 13.78 -21.90 17.37
N GLN A 23 14.06 -21.58 18.63
CA GLN A 23 15.34 -21.13 19.27
C GLN A 23 16.59 -22.05 19.07
N PRO A 24 17.84 -21.70 19.49
CA PRO A 24 18.21 -20.74 20.57
C PRO A 24 19.45 -19.80 20.41
N SER A 25 19.54 -18.82 21.36
CA SER A 25 20.73 -18.24 22.09
C SER A 25 21.91 -17.54 21.33
N SER A 26 22.58 -16.47 21.81
CA SER A 26 22.48 -15.60 23.02
C SER A 26 23.42 -14.35 22.95
N PHE A 27 23.31 -13.38 23.89
CA PHE A 27 24.19 -12.19 24.16
C PHE A 27 24.31 -11.08 23.06
N ALA A 28 24.58 -9.78 23.32
CA ALA A 28 24.34 -8.88 24.49
C ALA A 28 24.62 -7.38 24.10
N THR A 29 24.06 -6.42 24.87
CA THR A 29 24.42 -4.99 25.16
C THR A 29 25.37 -4.21 24.20
N ALA A 30 25.23 -2.91 23.88
CA ALA A 30 24.87 -1.78 24.74
C ALA A 30 24.45 -0.47 24.00
N THR A 31 24.30 0.58 24.80
CA THR A 31 24.11 2.05 24.62
C THR A 31 25.21 2.73 23.77
N SER A 32 25.18 4.01 23.34
CA SER A 32 24.62 5.23 23.94
C SER A 32 24.35 6.35 22.90
N THR A 33 23.41 7.20 23.28
CA THR A 33 23.05 8.56 22.83
C THR A 33 24.20 9.58 22.75
N ASN A 34 24.11 10.59 21.86
CA ASN A 34 23.80 11.97 22.30
C ASN A 34 23.24 12.89 21.19
N LYS A 35 22.62 14.01 21.60
CA LYS A 35 22.08 15.09 20.75
C LYS A 35 23.00 16.30 20.78
N HIS A 36 22.93 17.15 19.75
CA HIS A 36 23.10 18.60 19.94
C HIS A 36 22.16 19.40 19.03
N VAL A 37 21.78 20.58 19.50
CA VAL A 37 20.77 21.51 18.96
C VAL A 37 21.45 22.89 18.89
N ILE A 38 21.02 23.79 17.98
CA ILE A 38 20.59 25.19 18.25
C ILE A 38 20.69 26.13 17.01
N LYS A 39 19.54 26.79 16.71
CA LYS A 39 19.29 28.15 16.11
C LYS A 39 20.04 28.57 14.83
N SER A 40 19.41 28.99 13.71
CA SER A 40 18.32 29.97 13.43
C SER A 40 18.77 31.44 13.40
N ASN A 41 18.48 32.16 12.30
CA ASN A 41 18.25 33.61 12.27
C ASN A 41 17.44 34.02 11.01
N THR A 42 16.81 35.20 11.06
CA THR A 42 15.75 35.67 10.15
C THR A 42 15.92 37.17 9.87
N PHE A 43 15.65 37.67 8.65
CA PHE A 43 15.06 38.99 8.34
C PHE A 43 14.80 39.15 6.80
N ALA A 44 13.58 39.51 6.37
CA ALA A 44 13.09 40.86 5.98
C ALA A 44 13.43 41.27 4.51
N THR A 45 12.52 41.22 3.51
CA THR A 45 11.38 42.12 3.16
C THR A 45 11.73 43.48 2.52
N ALA A 46 11.33 43.72 1.25
CA ALA A 46 10.95 45.04 0.70
C ALA A 46 10.22 44.93 -0.68
N ARG A 47 9.26 45.84 -0.96
CA ARG A 47 8.56 46.05 -2.26
C ARG A 47 7.87 47.45 -2.29
N PRO A 48 7.96 48.22 -3.39
CA PRO A 48 6.85 49.08 -3.91
C PRO A 48 6.63 48.86 -5.44
N SER A 49 5.44 48.95 -6.08
CA SER A 49 4.64 50.12 -6.58
C SER A 49 5.34 51.01 -7.64
N ASN A 50 4.71 51.62 -8.67
CA ASN A 50 3.27 51.79 -9.02
C ASN A 50 3.00 51.89 -10.58
N MET A 51 1.85 52.46 -11.02
CA MET A 51 1.37 52.69 -12.42
C MET A 51 1.63 54.16 -12.92
N PRO A 52 1.29 54.69 -14.16
CA PRO A 52 0.03 54.52 -14.95
C PRO A 52 0.15 54.49 -16.52
N SER A 53 -0.92 54.86 -17.26
CA SER A 53 -1.32 54.46 -18.63
C SER A 53 -1.22 55.50 -19.77
N ILE A 54 -1.22 55.04 -21.05
CA ILE A 54 -1.49 55.80 -22.30
C ILE A 54 -2.41 54.99 -23.26
N ASN A 55 -3.02 55.64 -24.25
CA ASN A 55 -4.33 55.32 -24.85
C ASN A 55 -4.32 54.87 -26.33
N ARG A 56 -5.38 54.14 -26.74
CA ARG A 56 -5.93 53.85 -28.10
C ARG A 56 -5.01 53.80 -29.34
N GLY A 57 -4.98 52.62 -29.98
CA GLY A 57 -4.77 52.42 -31.43
C GLY A 57 -5.43 51.11 -31.86
N GLY A 58 -6.24 51.13 -32.93
CA GLY A 58 -7.02 49.95 -33.35
C GLY A 58 -6.16 48.89 -34.01
N ALA A 59 -6.00 47.72 -33.37
CA ALA A 59 -5.44 46.52 -33.97
C ALA A 59 -6.53 45.45 -34.09
N LEU A 60 -6.66 44.88 -35.29
CA LEU A 60 -7.54 43.73 -35.55
C LEU A 60 -7.06 42.56 -34.69
N ASN A 61 -7.82 42.22 -33.64
CA ASN A 61 -7.63 40.99 -32.87
C ASN A 61 -8.06 39.78 -33.70
N MET A 62 -7.23 39.45 -34.70
CA MET A 62 -7.04 38.08 -35.15
C MET A 62 -6.51 37.29 -33.95
N VAL A 63 -7.42 36.89 -33.06
CA VAL A 63 -7.14 35.86 -32.07
C VAL A 63 -6.69 34.65 -32.89
N PRO A 64 -5.43 34.19 -32.78
CA PRO A 64 -5.04 32.99 -33.48
C PRO A 64 -5.94 31.88 -32.96
N VAL A 65 -6.63 31.20 -33.87
CA VAL A 65 -7.24 29.90 -33.58
C VAL A 65 -6.07 28.94 -33.37
N LEU A 66 -5.48 29.05 -32.18
CA LEU A 66 -4.68 28.01 -31.57
C LEU A 66 -5.66 26.87 -31.30
N THR A 67 -5.81 26.09 -32.37
CA THR A 67 -6.22 24.69 -32.35
C THR A 67 -5.85 24.10 -31.00
N GLN A 68 -6.88 23.78 -30.20
CA GLN A 68 -6.70 22.93 -29.04
C GLN A 68 -6.32 21.54 -29.56
N ALA A 69 -5.04 21.37 -29.84
CA ALA A 69 -4.36 20.09 -29.68
C ALA A 69 -4.39 19.77 -28.18
N ALA A 70 -5.59 19.46 -27.68
CA ALA A 70 -5.75 18.80 -26.40
C ALA A 70 -4.92 17.52 -26.51
N ALA A 71 -3.78 17.48 -25.82
CA ALA A 71 -2.98 16.28 -25.70
C ALA A 71 -3.95 15.17 -25.26
N ILE A 72 -4.13 14.16 -26.12
CA ILE A 72 -5.10 13.10 -25.87
C ILE A 72 -4.55 12.30 -24.70
N LEU A 73 -4.96 12.69 -23.49
CA LEU A 73 -4.46 12.19 -22.23
C LEU A 73 -4.54 10.66 -22.25
N THR A 74 -3.43 9.98 -22.48
CA THR A 74 -3.50 8.56 -22.85
C THR A 74 -3.84 7.77 -21.60
N SER A 75 -5.05 7.21 -21.54
CA SER A 75 -5.44 6.41 -20.38
C SER A 75 -4.59 5.15 -20.33
N PRO A 76 -4.30 4.63 -19.13
CA PRO A 76 -3.80 3.28 -18.98
C PRO A 76 -4.83 2.36 -19.62
N THR A 77 -4.47 1.71 -20.73
CA THR A 77 -5.39 0.81 -21.39
C THR A 77 -5.72 -0.35 -20.43
N VAL A 78 -6.90 -0.96 -20.57
CA VAL A 78 -7.24 -2.16 -19.79
C VAL A 78 -6.18 -3.25 -19.95
N LYS A 79 -5.54 -3.33 -21.12
CA LYS A 79 -4.38 -4.20 -21.38
C LYS A 79 -3.16 -3.81 -20.54
N ALA A 80 -2.79 -2.54 -20.48
CA ALA A 80 -1.68 -2.06 -19.66
C ALA A 80 -1.92 -2.30 -18.16
N LEU A 81 -3.14 -2.07 -17.67
CA LEU A 81 -3.51 -2.36 -16.28
C LEU A 81 -3.52 -3.86 -15.96
N ALA A 82 -3.99 -4.69 -16.89
CA ALA A 82 -3.92 -6.14 -16.74
C ALA A 82 -2.45 -6.62 -16.68
N LEU A 83 -1.59 -6.15 -17.59
CA LEU A 83 -0.17 -6.48 -17.60
C LEU A 83 0.54 -6.00 -16.33
N ALA A 84 0.25 -4.78 -15.86
CA ALA A 84 0.82 -4.20 -14.63
C ALA A 84 0.53 -5.04 -13.37
N ASN A 85 -0.49 -5.90 -13.37
CA ASN A 85 -0.84 -6.75 -12.22
C ASN A 85 -0.52 -8.23 -12.47
N ILE A 86 -0.73 -8.73 -13.70
CA ILE A 86 -0.47 -10.13 -14.05
C ILE A 86 1.03 -10.40 -14.14
N VAL A 87 1.80 -9.57 -14.85
CA VAL A 87 3.23 -9.81 -15.09
C VAL A 87 4.03 -9.91 -13.78
N PRO A 88 3.83 -9.02 -12.77
CA PRO A 88 4.47 -9.19 -11.48
C PRO A 88 4.05 -10.47 -10.75
N THR A 89 2.78 -10.88 -10.82
CA THR A 89 2.29 -12.07 -10.11
C THR A 89 2.75 -13.39 -10.73
N CYS A 90 3.18 -13.41 -12.00
CA CYS A 90 3.78 -14.57 -12.64
C CYS A 90 5.03 -15.11 -11.93
N ILE A 91 5.75 -14.30 -11.14
CA ILE A 91 6.84 -14.79 -10.27
C ILE A 91 6.35 -15.83 -9.24
N GLY A 92 5.05 -15.84 -8.94
CA GLY A 92 4.37 -16.85 -8.14
C GLY A 92 4.44 -18.27 -8.72
N TYR A 93 4.60 -18.42 -10.04
CA TYR A 93 4.80 -19.74 -10.65
C TYR A 93 6.16 -20.33 -10.27
N TYR A 94 7.19 -19.49 -10.07
CA TYR A 94 8.51 -19.92 -9.59
C TYR A 94 8.50 -20.24 -8.09
N LYS A 95 8.04 -19.31 -7.23
CA LYS A 95 7.79 -19.56 -5.79
C LYS A 95 6.50 -18.88 -5.38
N VAL A 96 5.56 -19.62 -4.76
CA VAL A 96 4.21 -19.10 -4.50
C VAL A 96 4.22 -17.86 -3.61
N GLU A 97 5.11 -17.80 -2.61
CA GLU A 97 5.29 -16.60 -1.77
C GLU A 97 5.63 -15.34 -2.56
N TYR A 98 6.39 -15.43 -3.66
CA TYR A 98 6.79 -14.24 -4.41
C TYR A 98 5.60 -13.58 -5.11
N GLY A 99 4.54 -14.35 -5.44
CA GLY A 99 3.26 -13.85 -5.96
C GLY A 99 2.40 -13.09 -4.93
N VAL A 100 2.66 -13.25 -3.63
CA VAL A 100 2.00 -12.49 -2.54
C VAL A 100 2.88 -11.45 -1.86
N SER A 101 4.18 -11.41 -2.17
CA SER A 101 5.15 -10.54 -1.51
C SER A 101 5.73 -9.51 -2.50
N TYR A 102 6.70 -9.90 -3.32
CA TYR A 102 7.29 -8.98 -4.32
C TYR A 102 6.30 -8.53 -5.39
N ALA A 103 5.41 -9.41 -5.83
CA ALA A 103 4.40 -9.06 -6.82
C ALA A 103 3.41 -7.98 -6.33
N TYR A 104 3.09 -7.97 -5.03
CA TYR A 104 2.20 -6.99 -4.41
C TYR A 104 2.79 -5.58 -4.52
N GLY A 105 4.05 -5.39 -4.08
CA GLY A 105 4.73 -4.10 -4.19
C GLY A 105 4.94 -3.66 -5.64
N THR A 106 5.33 -4.58 -6.52
CA THR A 106 5.59 -4.25 -7.94
C THR A 106 4.31 -3.91 -8.71
N ALA A 107 3.21 -4.65 -8.49
CA ALA A 107 1.94 -4.42 -9.19
C ALA A 107 1.25 -3.12 -8.76
N THR A 108 1.31 -2.81 -7.46
CA THR A 108 0.80 -1.53 -6.93
C THR A 108 1.61 -0.34 -7.44
N VAL A 109 2.95 -0.44 -7.48
CA VAL A 109 3.83 0.58 -8.11
C VAL A 109 3.49 0.76 -9.59
N ALA A 110 3.44 -0.32 -10.38
CA ALA A 110 3.20 -0.23 -11.82
C ALA A 110 1.84 0.41 -12.13
N SER A 111 0.79 -0.03 -11.42
CA SER A 111 -0.58 0.49 -11.60
C SER A 111 -0.71 1.96 -11.17
N ALA A 112 -0.11 2.33 -10.03
CA ALA A 112 -0.12 3.72 -9.55
C ALA A 112 0.77 4.64 -10.37
N TYR A 113 1.86 4.15 -10.96
CA TYR A 113 2.68 4.90 -11.91
C TYR A 113 1.91 5.21 -13.20
N LEU A 114 1.17 4.23 -13.76
CA LEU A 114 0.28 4.47 -14.90
C LEU A 114 -0.81 5.50 -14.58
N ALA A 115 -1.40 5.45 -13.37
CA ALA A 115 -2.31 6.48 -12.89
C ALA A 115 -1.62 7.86 -12.82
N LEU A 116 -0.41 7.93 -12.27
CA LEU A 116 0.37 9.15 -12.13
C LEU A 116 0.70 9.79 -13.49
N GLN A 117 1.16 9.02 -14.48
CA GLN A 117 1.43 9.51 -15.84
C GLN A 117 0.21 10.23 -16.43
N THR A 118 -0.97 9.59 -16.33
CA THR A 118 -2.25 10.18 -16.76
C THR A 118 -2.54 11.52 -16.07
N MET A 119 -2.13 11.71 -14.82
CA MET A 119 -2.33 12.98 -14.10
C MET A 119 -1.27 14.02 -14.45
N LEU A 120 -0.06 13.62 -14.88
CA LEU A 120 1.06 14.54 -15.15
C LEU A 120 0.79 15.42 -16.38
N GLU A 121 0.22 14.85 -17.45
CA GLU A 121 -0.15 15.57 -18.67
C GLU A 121 -1.48 16.38 -18.54
N ALA A 122 -2.15 16.32 -17.39
CA ALA A 122 -3.37 17.10 -17.10
C ALA A 122 -3.08 18.49 -16.51
N SER A 123 -3.99 19.44 -16.77
CA SER A 123 -3.89 20.82 -16.27
C SER A 123 -3.90 20.91 -14.74
N VAL A 124 -3.26 21.96 -14.21
CA VAL A 124 -3.05 22.10 -12.76
C VAL A 124 -4.36 22.48 -12.07
N SER A 125 -4.96 21.52 -11.36
CA SER A 125 -6.07 21.75 -10.44
C SER A 125 -5.70 21.34 -9.00
N PRO A 126 -6.34 21.94 -7.97
CA PRO A 126 -6.12 21.54 -6.57
C PRO A 126 -6.45 20.06 -6.29
N PHE A 127 -7.39 19.47 -7.04
CA PHE A 127 -7.70 18.04 -6.97
C PHE A 127 -6.57 17.21 -7.61
N ALA A 128 -6.12 17.57 -8.80
CA ALA A 128 -5.04 16.86 -9.50
C ALA A 128 -3.72 16.86 -8.72
N ALA A 129 -3.38 17.95 -8.02
CA ALA A 129 -2.21 18.00 -7.16
C ALA A 129 -2.27 16.95 -6.02
N VAL A 130 -3.43 16.80 -5.38
CA VAL A 130 -3.62 15.83 -4.28
C VAL A 130 -3.74 14.40 -4.81
N ALA A 131 -4.34 14.20 -5.99
CA ALA A 131 -4.40 12.89 -6.65
C ALA A 131 -3.00 12.39 -7.06
N LYS A 132 -2.10 13.29 -7.49
CA LYS A 132 -0.67 12.97 -7.72
C LYS A 132 -0.02 12.48 -6.41
N LEU A 133 -0.25 13.17 -5.29
CA LEU A 133 0.23 12.73 -3.97
C LEU A 133 -0.36 11.39 -3.51
N HIS A 134 -1.60 11.08 -3.90
CA HIS A 134 -2.24 9.79 -3.64
C HIS A 134 -1.57 8.65 -4.42
N ALA A 135 -1.34 8.84 -5.73
CA ALA A 135 -0.60 7.88 -6.54
C ALA A 135 0.84 7.67 -6.01
N LEU A 136 1.51 8.76 -5.61
CA LEU A 136 2.84 8.68 -4.99
C LEU A 136 2.84 7.93 -3.64
N ALA A 137 1.76 7.99 -2.86
CA ALA A 137 1.64 7.20 -1.62
C ALA A 137 1.64 5.68 -1.91
N ILE A 138 0.91 5.25 -2.95
CA ILE A 138 0.83 3.84 -3.37
C ILE A 138 2.17 3.38 -3.97
N ILE A 139 2.84 4.23 -4.77
CA ILE A 139 4.20 3.98 -5.26
C ILE A 139 5.18 3.83 -4.08
N PHE A 140 5.14 4.77 -3.12
CA PHE A 140 5.95 4.70 -1.91
C PHE A 140 5.73 3.38 -1.16
N TYR A 141 4.46 2.98 -0.92
CA TYR A 141 4.12 1.72 -0.28
C TYR A 141 4.77 0.52 -0.99
N GLY A 142 4.61 0.41 -2.31
CA GLY A 142 5.05 -0.77 -3.03
C GLY A 142 6.56 -0.85 -3.19
N VAL A 143 7.23 0.30 -3.40
CA VAL A 143 8.70 0.40 -3.37
C VAL A 143 9.22 0.01 -1.98
N ARG A 144 8.70 0.61 -0.91
CA ARG A 144 9.18 0.31 0.45
C ARG A 144 8.91 -1.13 0.87
N LEU A 145 7.81 -1.74 0.41
CA LEU A 145 7.52 -3.16 0.64
C LEU A 145 8.60 -4.03 -0.01
N ASN A 146 8.86 -3.82 -1.30
CA ASN A 146 9.82 -4.62 -2.05
C ASN A 146 11.25 -4.46 -1.54
N LEU A 147 11.66 -3.23 -1.17
CA LEU A 147 12.97 -2.98 -0.56
C LEU A 147 13.09 -3.66 0.80
N PHE A 148 12.07 -3.59 1.65
CA PHE A 148 12.06 -4.27 2.96
C PHE A 148 12.13 -5.78 2.81
N LEU A 149 11.33 -6.37 1.90
CA LEU A 149 11.35 -7.80 1.62
C LEU A 149 12.69 -8.25 1.04
N GLY A 150 13.28 -7.49 0.13
CA GLY A 150 14.58 -7.77 -0.46
C GLY A 150 15.71 -7.71 0.57
N TRP A 151 15.76 -6.66 1.39
CA TRP A 151 16.69 -6.59 2.53
C TRP A 151 16.53 -7.80 3.45
N ARG A 152 15.29 -8.18 3.77
CA ARG A 152 14.97 -9.33 4.62
C ARG A 152 15.36 -10.68 4.00
N GLU A 153 15.35 -10.80 2.68
CA GLU A 153 15.82 -11.99 1.94
C GLU A 153 17.33 -12.18 2.07
N PHE A 154 18.10 -11.11 1.91
CA PHE A 154 19.56 -11.16 1.94
C PHE A 154 20.12 -11.25 3.37
N PHE A 155 19.53 -10.53 4.33
CA PHE A 155 20.09 -10.37 5.67
C PHE A 155 19.39 -11.17 6.78
N ASN A 156 18.28 -11.87 6.51
CA ASN A 156 17.56 -12.65 7.52
C ASN A 156 17.41 -14.13 7.14
N GLU A 157 18.44 -14.92 7.42
CA GLU A 157 18.46 -16.35 7.11
C GLU A 157 17.31 -17.14 7.78
N ARG A 158 16.91 -16.77 8.99
CA ARG A 158 15.78 -17.40 9.72
C ARG A 158 14.50 -17.35 8.88
N LEU A 159 14.24 -16.22 8.24
CA LEU A 159 13.08 -16.01 7.36
C LEU A 159 13.28 -16.66 5.97
N ARG A 160 14.51 -16.66 5.44
CA ARG A 160 14.86 -17.39 4.20
C ARG A 160 14.55 -18.88 4.30
N ARG A 161 15.09 -19.56 5.33
CA ARG A 161 14.85 -21.00 5.61
C ARG A 161 13.37 -21.31 5.83
N MET A 162 12.64 -20.39 6.44
CA MET A 162 11.21 -20.51 6.74
C MET A 162 10.35 -20.48 5.47
N ARG A 163 10.60 -19.58 4.51
CA ARG A 163 9.98 -19.65 3.17
C ARG A 163 10.26 -20.99 2.50
N GLU A 164 11.53 -21.42 2.52
CA GLU A 164 11.94 -22.66 1.85
C GLU A 164 11.18 -23.88 2.36
N ARG A 165 10.86 -23.92 3.67
CA ARG A 165 9.96 -24.93 4.25
C ARG A 165 8.53 -24.86 3.69
N ILE A 166 8.02 -23.70 3.28
CA ILE A 166 6.69 -23.56 2.66
C ILE A 166 6.73 -23.98 1.19
N GLU A 167 7.71 -23.50 0.42
CA GLU A 167 7.84 -23.91 -0.97
C GLU A 167 8.06 -25.42 -1.07
N ALA A 168 8.79 -26.04 -0.13
CA ALA A 168 8.89 -27.49 -0.02
C ALA A 168 7.55 -28.17 0.32
N ARG A 169 6.73 -27.61 1.24
CA ARG A 169 5.36 -28.09 1.52
C ARG A 169 4.46 -27.98 0.29
N GLN A 170 4.61 -26.94 -0.51
CA GLN A 170 3.81 -26.72 -1.72
C GLN A 170 4.23 -27.67 -2.84
N LYS A 171 5.54 -27.84 -3.07
CA LYS A 171 6.07 -28.81 -4.06
C LYS A 171 5.58 -30.24 -3.80
N ARG A 172 5.52 -30.69 -2.54
CA ARG A 172 4.94 -32.00 -2.16
C ARG A 172 3.45 -32.15 -2.50
N LYS A 173 2.68 -31.06 -2.56
CA LYS A 173 1.27 -31.09 -3.01
C LYS A 173 1.13 -31.11 -4.53
N GLU A 174 2.18 -30.77 -5.26
CA GLU A 174 2.23 -30.66 -6.72
C GLU A 174 3.04 -31.81 -7.34
N GLU A 175 3.51 -32.74 -6.51
CA GLU A 175 4.24 -33.95 -6.90
C GLU A 175 3.35 -34.86 -7.77
N GLY A 176 3.92 -35.48 -8.79
CA GLY A 176 3.17 -36.27 -9.79
C GLY A 176 2.30 -35.47 -10.78
N THR A 177 2.05 -34.16 -10.58
CA THR A 177 1.12 -33.37 -11.44
C THR A 177 1.73 -32.86 -12.76
N GLY A 178 3.03 -33.07 -12.98
CA GLY A 178 3.75 -32.54 -14.14
C GLY A 178 3.85 -31.01 -14.17
N ILE A 179 4.39 -30.44 -15.26
CA ILE A 179 4.55 -28.99 -15.42
C ILE A 179 3.17 -28.31 -15.56
N PHE A 180 2.30 -28.88 -16.40
CA PHE A 180 0.98 -28.31 -16.68
C PHE A 180 0.05 -28.35 -15.45
N GLY A 181 0.02 -29.47 -14.71
CA GLY A 181 -0.75 -29.56 -13.47
C GLY A 181 -0.25 -28.60 -12.38
N ARG A 182 1.07 -28.39 -12.27
CA ARG A 182 1.64 -27.36 -11.37
C ARG A 182 1.16 -25.96 -11.74
N ILE A 183 1.16 -25.61 -13.02
CA ILE A 183 0.64 -24.31 -13.50
C ILE A 183 -0.83 -24.18 -13.12
N LEU A 184 -1.69 -25.15 -13.50
CA LEU A 184 -3.11 -25.13 -13.17
C LEU A 184 -3.41 -25.05 -11.67
N ASN A 185 -2.61 -25.69 -10.82
CA ASN A 185 -2.76 -25.61 -9.36
C ASN A 185 -2.39 -24.24 -8.79
N ARG A 186 -1.41 -23.54 -9.37
CA ARG A 186 -0.96 -22.19 -8.92
C ARG A 186 -1.76 -21.04 -9.52
N THR A 187 -2.29 -21.19 -10.74
CA THR A 187 -2.99 -20.13 -11.48
C THR A 187 -4.14 -19.46 -10.70
N PRO A 188 -5.08 -20.17 -10.03
CA PRO A 188 -6.19 -19.52 -9.33
C PRO A 188 -5.73 -18.60 -8.19
N PHE A 189 -4.66 -18.98 -7.50
CA PHE A 189 -4.04 -18.17 -6.45
C PHE A 189 -3.37 -16.94 -7.05
N ILE A 190 -2.54 -17.12 -8.08
CA ILE A 190 -1.82 -16.04 -8.77
C ILE A 190 -2.80 -15.00 -9.36
N LEU A 191 -3.87 -15.44 -10.01
CA LEU A 191 -4.92 -14.55 -10.53
C LEU A 191 -5.69 -13.83 -9.41
N SER A 192 -5.98 -14.51 -8.29
CA SER A 192 -6.63 -13.85 -7.14
C SER A 192 -5.74 -12.76 -6.52
N CYS A 193 -4.42 -12.99 -6.46
CA CYS A 193 -3.44 -11.98 -6.05
C CYS A 193 -3.40 -10.82 -7.06
N SER A 194 -3.35 -11.10 -8.37
CA SER A 194 -3.37 -10.08 -9.41
C SER A 194 -4.61 -9.17 -9.33
N MET A 195 -5.78 -9.74 -9.03
CA MET A 195 -7.01 -8.99 -8.84
C MET A 195 -6.98 -8.14 -7.56
N LEU A 196 -6.43 -8.67 -6.48
CA LEU A 196 -6.25 -7.95 -5.21
C LEU A 196 -5.33 -6.73 -5.38
N TRP A 197 -4.17 -6.89 -6.05
CA TRP A 197 -3.23 -5.78 -6.28
C TRP A 197 -3.82 -4.70 -7.18
N ALA A 198 -4.58 -5.10 -8.22
CA ALA A 198 -5.31 -4.16 -9.07
C ALA A 198 -6.36 -3.38 -8.26
N GLY A 199 -7.04 -4.05 -7.32
CA GLY A 199 -7.94 -3.42 -6.34
C GLY A 199 -7.27 -2.35 -5.50
N LEU A 200 -6.11 -2.64 -4.92
CA LEU A 200 -5.40 -1.70 -4.05
C LEU A 200 -4.86 -0.46 -4.79
N ALA A 201 -4.53 -0.57 -6.07
CA ALA A 201 -4.14 0.57 -6.90
C ALA A 201 -5.34 1.35 -7.51
N SER A 202 -6.53 0.75 -7.52
CA SER A 202 -7.74 1.29 -8.15
C SER A 202 -8.17 2.69 -7.68
N PRO A 203 -7.99 3.12 -6.41
CA PRO A 203 -8.28 4.49 -5.98
C PRO A 203 -7.55 5.59 -6.74
N ALA A 204 -6.28 5.37 -7.07
CA ALA A 204 -5.50 6.32 -7.87
C ALA A 204 -5.97 6.33 -9.33
N LEU A 205 -6.35 5.17 -9.89
CA LEU A 205 -6.91 5.05 -11.24
C LEU A 205 -8.28 5.72 -11.37
N SER A 206 -9.15 5.60 -10.35
CA SER A 206 -10.40 6.37 -10.24
C SER A 206 -10.12 7.88 -10.26
N SER A 207 -9.15 8.34 -9.47
CA SER A 207 -8.76 9.76 -9.42
C SER A 207 -8.21 10.24 -10.77
N ALA A 208 -7.41 9.43 -11.47
CA ALA A 208 -6.92 9.72 -12.82
C ALA A 208 -8.05 9.79 -13.86
N ASN A 209 -9.04 8.91 -13.77
CA ASN A 209 -10.20 8.91 -14.65
C ASN A 209 -11.03 10.20 -14.48
N LEU A 210 -11.32 10.60 -13.23
CA LEU A 210 -12.03 11.85 -12.93
C LEU A 210 -11.32 13.10 -13.49
N ILE A 211 -9.97 13.14 -13.40
CA ILE A 211 -9.17 14.22 -13.97
C ILE A 211 -9.28 14.23 -15.49
N LYS A 212 -9.17 13.05 -16.13
CA LYS A 212 -9.27 12.92 -17.59
C LYS A 212 -10.63 13.37 -18.13
N THR A 213 -11.72 13.00 -17.47
CA THR A 213 -13.08 13.34 -17.90
C THR A 213 -13.52 14.74 -17.44
N ALA A 214 -12.58 15.60 -17.02
CA ALA A 214 -12.81 16.92 -16.42
C ALA A 214 -13.84 16.92 -15.27
N SER A 215 -14.08 15.75 -14.66
CA SER A 215 -15.09 15.48 -13.64
C SER A 215 -14.54 15.78 -12.24
N ILE A 216 -14.07 17.01 -12.05
CA ILE A 216 -13.43 17.46 -10.82
C ILE A 216 -14.48 17.62 -9.70
N PRO A 217 -14.18 17.20 -8.45
CA PRO A 217 -15.09 17.42 -7.31
C PRO A 217 -15.44 18.90 -7.13
N SER A 218 -16.74 19.23 -7.24
CA SER A 218 -17.26 20.59 -7.16
C SER A 218 -17.55 21.04 -5.73
N CYS A 219 -17.63 20.11 -4.78
CA CYS A 219 -17.88 20.39 -3.37
C CYS A 219 -16.56 20.67 -2.60
N PRO A 220 -16.37 21.85 -1.98
CA PRO A 220 -15.17 22.16 -1.19
C PRO A 220 -14.92 21.18 -0.05
N TYR A 221 -15.98 20.73 0.63
CA TYR A 221 -15.89 19.71 1.69
C TYR A 221 -15.42 18.36 1.17
N ALA A 222 -15.79 17.96 -0.05
CA ALA A 222 -15.31 16.72 -0.65
C ALA A 222 -13.81 16.81 -0.98
N LEU A 223 -13.32 17.97 -1.47
CA LEU A 223 -11.89 18.19 -1.68
C LEU A 223 -11.10 18.19 -0.35
N LEU A 224 -11.67 18.76 0.73
CA LEU A 224 -11.05 18.73 2.06
C LEU A 224 -11.00 17.30 2.62
N ALA A 225 -12.09 16.55 2.53
CA ALA A 225 -12.13 15.16 2.95
C ALA A 225 -11.20 14.27 2.12
N TYR A 226 -11.10 14.49 0.80
CA TYR A 226 -10.13 13.82 -0.06
C TYR A 226 -8.69 14.10 0.38
N LYS A 227 -8.34 15.36 0.66
CA LYS A 227 -7.03 15.75 1.21
C LYS A 227 -6.72 15.05 2.54
N ALA A 228 -7.67 15.04 3.46
CA ALA A 228 -7.50 14.39 4.76
C ALA A 228 -7.28 12.88 4.60
N LEU A 229 -8.05 12.20 3.75
CA LEU A 229 -7.93 10.77 3.49
C LEU A 229 -6.62 10.40 2.80
N VAL A 230 -6.14 11.20 1.84
CA VAL A 230 -4.81 11.01 1.24
C VAL A 230 -3.69 11.23 2.26
N GLY A 231 -3.85 12.18 3.19
CA GLY A 231 -2.96 12.35 4.34
C GLY A 231 -2.94 11.12 5.26
N MET A 232 -4.12 10.55 5.55
CA MET A 232 -4.24 9.30 6.32
C MET A 232 -3.64 8.09 5.59
N THR A 233 -3.72 8.05 4.25
CA THR A 233 -3.02 7.02 3.45
C THR A 233 -1.52 7.08 3.65
N TRP A 234 -0.92 8.28 3.56
CA TRP A 234 0.49 8.49 3.86
C TRP A 234 0.85 8.12 5.30
N PHE A 235 0.06 8.56 6.28
CA PHE A 235 0.27 8.24 7.70
C PHE A 235 0.27 6.72 7.94
N GLY A 236 -0.70 5.99 7.40
CA GLY A 236 -0.76 4.53 7.53
C GLY A 236 0.45 3.82 6.92
N PHE A 237 0.85 4.20 5.70
CA PHE A 237 2.00 3.59 5.03
C PHE A 237 3.34 3.92 5.72
N LEU A 238 3.46 5.12 6.29
CA LEU A 238 4.61 5.52 7.11
C LEU A 238 4.66 4.79 8.45
N LEU A 239 3.53 4.69 9.17
CA LEU A 239 3.41 3.89 10.41
C LEU A 239 3.86 2.45 10.14
N ALA A 240 3.48 1.89 8.99
CA ALA A 240 3.88 0.54 8.63
C ALA A 240 5.39 0.40 8.38
N ALA A 241 5.98 1.35 7.63
CA ALA A 241 7.42 1.38 7.41
C ALA A 241 8.23 1.54 8.72
N VAL A 242 7.77 2.42 9.62
CA VAL A 242 8.37 2.61 10.96
C VAL A 242 8.24 1.34 11.81
N GLY A 243 7.09 0.66 11.77
CA GLY A 243 6.88 -0.61 12.46
C GLY A 243 7.86 -1.71 12.01
N ASP A 244 7.95 -1.94 10.70
CA ASP A 244 8.88 -2.93 10.13
C ASP A 244 10.35 -2.58 10.41
N PHE A 245 10.73 -1.30 10.33
CA PHE A 245 12.07 -0.82 10.70
C PHE A 245 12.38 -1.03 12.18
N GLN A 246 11.53 -0.56 13.10
CA GLN A 246 11.75 -0.70 14.55
C GLN A 246 11.83 -2.17 14.99
N LYS A 247 10.96 -3.03 14.43
CA LYS A 247 11.00 -4.48 14.67
C LYS A 247 12.31 -5.11 14.22
N SER A 248 12.82 -4.69 13.07
CA SER A 248 14.06 -5.21 12.49
C SER A 248 15.29 -4.73 13.27
N ALA A 249 15.36 -3.44 13.57
CA ALA A 249 16.44 -2.85 14.37
C ALA A 249 16.49 -3.44 15.79
N SER A 250 15.34 -3.57 16.45
CA SER A 250 15.24 -4.15 17.80
C SER A 250 15.66 -5.63 17.81
N LYS A 251 15.24 -6.44 16.83
CA LYS A 251 15.65 -7.85 16.72
C LYS A 251 17.10 -8.05 16.26
N ALA A 252 17.68 -7.10 15.52
CA ALA A 252 19.10 -7.12 15.19
C ALA A 252 19.97 -6.83 16.43
N LYS A 253 19.54 -5.88 17.28
CA LYS A 253 20.26 -5.50 18.51
C LYS A 253 20.08 -6.48 19.68
N ASN A 254 18.84 -6.88 19.94
CA ASN A 254 18.45 -7.62 21.15
C ASN A 254 18.26 -9.14 20.89
N GLY A 255 18.57 -9.61 19.69
CA GLY A 255 18.42 -10.99 19.26
C GLY A 255 17.07 -11.30 18.61
N SER A 256 17.08 -12.27 17.69
CA SER A 256 15.91 -12.56 16.82
C SER A 256 14.65 -13.02 17.57
N ASP A 257 14.81 -13.46 18.82
CA ASP A 257 13.73 -13.93 19.70
C ASP A 257 13.24 -12.92 20.72
N HIS A 258 13.76 -11.69 20.74
CA HIS A 258 13.27 -10.61 21.59
C HIS A 258 11.83 -10.21 21.23
N LEU A 259 11.00 -9.95 22.25
CA LEU A 259 9.68 -9.33 22.13
C LEU A 259 9.86 -7.81 22.01
N VAL A 260 9.21 -7.17 21.05
CA VAL A 260 9.35 -5.73 20.82
C VAL A 260 8.12 -5.03 21.40
N THR A 261 8.30 -4.33 22.52
CA THR A 261 7.23 -3.70 23.32
C THR A 261 7.30 -2.16 23.33
N SER A 262 8.38 -1.57 22.81
CA SER A 262 8.69 -0.14 22.85
C SER A 262 8.54 0.57 21.50
N GLY A 263 8.52 1.90 21.50
CA GLY A 263 8.38 2.70 20.27
C GLY A 263 6.93 2.66 19.75
N VAL A 264 6.70 2.46 18.44
CA VAL A 264 5.32 2.30 17.95
C VAL A 264 4.67 1.00 18.45
N TYR A 265 5.46 0.03 18.93
CA TYR A 265 4.95 -1.21 19.49
C TYR A 265 4.29 -1.07 20.86
N SER A 266 4.53 0.01 21.62
CA SER A 266 3.79 0.23 22.88
C SER A 266 2.33 0.61 22.63
N LEU A 267 2.04 1.23 21.48
CA LEU A 267 0.69 1.65 21.10
C LEU A 267 -0.02 0.60 20.24
N PHE A 268 0.70 -0.09 19.35
CA PHE A 268 0.13 -1.04 18.40
C PHE A 268 0.89 -2.36 18.43
N ARG A 269 0.23 -3.51 18.64
CA ARG A 269 0.91 -4.81 18.58
C ARG A 269 1.42 -5.16 17.19
N HIS A 270 0.71 -4.69 16.17
CA HIS A 270 1.04 -4.88 14.76
C HIS A 270 0.98 -3.53 14.03
N PRO A 271 1.97 -2.63 14.23
CA PRO A 271 1.97 -1.29 13.62
C PRO A 271 2.07 -1.37 12.10
N ASN A 272 2.73 -2.39 11.55
CA ASN A 272 2.72 -2.68 10.12
C ASN A 272 1.31 -3.01 9.61
N TYR A 273 0.64 -4.02 10.14
CA TYR A 273 -0.71 -4.39 9.70
C TYR A 273 -1.76 -3.29 9.97
N THR A 274 -1.63 -2.56 11.08
CA THR A 274 -2.51 -1.44 11.41
C THR A 274 -2.28 -0.26 10.45
N GLY A 275 -1.02 0.05 10.14
CA GLY A 275 -0.65 1.06 9.14
C GLY A 275 -1.17 0.71 7.74
N GLU A 276 -1.12 -0.56 7.34
CA GLU A 276 -1.74 -1.01 6.08
C GLU A 276 -3.26 -0.83 6.09
N CYS A 277 -3.95 -1.23 7.16
CA CYS A 277 -5.40 -1.04 7.27
C CYS A 277 -5.81 0.44 7.17
N ILE A 278 -5.10 1.33 7.87
CA ILE A 278 -5.32 2.78 7.77
C ILE A 278 -5.02 3.27 6.35
N GLY A 279 -3.90 2.82 5.77
CA GLY A 279 -3.41 3.22 4.46
C GLY A 279 -4.40 2.94 3.34
N TRP A 280 -4.75 1.66 3.18
CA TRP A 280 -5.67 1.17 2.15
C TRP A 280 -7.12 1.55 2.42
N GLY A 281 -7.55 1.57 3.68
CA GLY A 281 -8.88 2.04 4.07
C GLY A 281 -9.11 3.49 3.66
N SER A 282 -8.16 4.37 3.98
CA SER A 282 -8.22 5.79 3.61
C SER A 282 -8.10 6.00 2.10
N SER A 283 -7.30 5.18 1.42
CA SER A 283 -7.14 5.23 -0.04
C SER A 283 -8.45 4.89 -0.76
N PHE A 284 -9.13 3.81 -0.36
CA PHE A 284 -10.46 3.46 -0.86
C PHE A 284 -11.47 4.57 -0.60
N LEU A 285 -11.57 5.05 0.65
CA LEU A 285 -12.50 6.12 1.01
C LEU A 285 -12.24 7.43 0.25
N ALA A 286 -10.98 7.74 -0.06
CA ALA A 286 -10.65 8.90 -0.89
C ALA A 286 -11.28 8.77 -2.29
N SER A 287 -11.26 7.59 -2.91
CA SER A 287 -11.92 7.38 -4.20
C SER A 287 -13.45 7.56 -4.13
N ILE A 288 -14.09 7.09 -3.05
CA ILE A 288 -15.54 7.26 -2.82
C ILE A 288 -15.88 8.75 -2.66
N VAL A 289 -15.14 9.47 -1.83
CA VAL A 289 -15.34 10.91 -1.58
C VAL A 289 -15.11 11.74 -2.84
N ALA A 290 -14.11 11.42 -3.65
CA ALA A 290 -13.87 12.10 -4.92
C ALA A 290 -15.07 11.96 -5.86
N VAL A 291 -15.58 10.74 -6.03
CA VAL A 291 -16.71 10.46 -6.92
C VAL A 291 -18.00 11.12 -6.44
N ILE A 292 -18.35 10.99 -5.15
CA ILE A 292 -19.50 11.68 -4.54
C ILE A 292 -19.37 13.21 -4.70
N GLY A 293 -18.15 13.73 -4.54
CA GLY A 293 -17.84 15.15 -4.69
C GLY A 293 -18.12 15.74 -6.07
N THR A 294 -18.27 14.92 -7.11
CA THR A 294 -18.67 15.37 -8.47
C THR A 294 -20.16 15.68 -8.59
N LYS A 295 -20.99 15.11 -7.71
CA LYS A 295 -22.46 15.17 -7.76
C LYS A 295 -23.10 14.66 -9.07
N SER A 296 -22.38 13.88 -9.88
CA SER A 296 -22.90 13.33 -11.14
C SER A 296 -23.07 11.81 -11.07
N LEU A 297 -24.30 11.34 -11.34
CA LEU A 297 -24.62 9.92 -11.40
C LEU A 297 -23.94 9.23 -12.59
N ASP A 298 -23.76 9.93 -13.71
CA ASP A 298 -23.11 9.35 -14.89
C ASP A 298 -21.60 9.24 -14.72
N VAL A 299 -20.99 10.19 -13.99
CA VAL A 299 -19.61 10.04 -13.51
C VAL A 299 -19.52 8.83 -12.58
N ALA A 300 -20.43 8.68 -11.61
CA ALA A 300 -20.46 7.53 -10.70
C ALA A 300 -20.60 6.18 -11.44
N LYS A 301 -21.39 6.11 -12.53
CA LYS A 301 -21.47 4.93 -13.40
C LYS A 301 -20.15 4.68 -14.15
N SER A 302 -19.53 5.72 -14.73
CA SER A 302 -18.30 5.58 -15.51
C SER A 302 -17.09 5.11 -14.69
N VAL A 303 -17.02 5.50 -13.42
CA VAL A 303 -15.97 5.08 -12.47
C VAL A 303 -16.32 3.84 -11.65
N ALA A 304 -17.55 3.33 -11.75
CA ALA A 304 -18.02 2.19 -10.96
C ALA A 304 -17.08 0.96 -11.01
N PRO A 305 -16.49 0.57 -12.17
CA PRO A 305 -15.54 -0.55 -12.20
C PRO A 305 -14.34 -0.35 -11.29
N TYR A 306 -13.81 0.88 -11.18
CA TYR A 306 -12.71 1.19 -10.28
C TYR A 306 -13.13 1.14 -8.81
N LEU A 307 -14.33 1.62 -8.48
CA LEU A 307 -14.86 1.56 -7.11
C LEU A 307 -15.14 0.11 -6.66
N THR A 308 -15.73 -0.71 -7.53
CA THR A 308 -15.95 -2.14 -7.28
C THR A 308 -14.62 -2.87 -7.08
N LEU A 309 -13.66 -2.66 -7.98
CA LEU A 309 -12.33 -3.27 -7.87
C LEU A 309 -11.59 -2.80 -6.61
N SER A 310 -11.71 -1.52 -6.24
CA SER A 310 -11.14 -0.99 -5.00
C SER A 310 -11.79 -1.57 -3.74
N SER A 311 -13.10 -1.80 -3.75
CA SER A 311 -13.83 -2.44 -2.66
C SER A 311 -13.33 -3.88 -2.45
N LEU A 312 -13.23 -4.66 -3.53
CA LEU A 312 -12.62 -6.00 -3.49
C LEU A 312 -11.17 -5.96 -3.00
N GLY A 313 -10.41 -4.93 -3.39
CA GLY A 313 -9.06 -4.66 -2.92
C GLY A 313 -8.98 -4.49 -1.40
N VAL A 314 -9.69 -3.49 -0.86
CA VAL A 314 -9.59 -3.11 0.55
C VAL A 314 -10.14 -4.20 1.49
N PHE A 315 -11.28 -4.81 1.16
CA PHE A 315 -11.84 -5.90 1.97
C PHE A 315 -10.98 -7.18 1.88
N GLY A 316 -10.39 -7.45 0.71
CA GLY A 316 -9.44 -8.55 0.52
C GLY A 316 -8.18 -8.39 1.37
N ILE A 317 -7.52 -7.23 1.35
CA ILE A 317 -6.31 -7.01 2.15
C ILE A 317 -6.63 -6.97 3.65
N PHE A 318 -7.76 -6.40 4.06
CA PHE A 318 -8.19 -6.43 5.46
C PHE A 318 -8.39 -7.87 5.96
N PHE A 319 -9.02 -8.74 5.16
CA PHE A 319 -9.15 -10.16 5.51
C PHE A 319 -7.78 -10.85 5.67
N VAL A 320 -6.85 -10.63 4.73
CA VAL A 320 -5.50 -11.21 4.77
C VAL A 320 -4.74 -10.72 6.02
N LEU A 321 -4.78 -9.42 6.30
CA LEU A 321 -4.12 -8.82 7.47
C LEU A 321 -4.75 -9.31 8.79
N MET A 322 -6.08 -9.45 8.86
CA MET A 322 -6.77 -10.01 10.04
C MET A 322 -6.36 -11.45 10.33
N MET A 323 -6.29 -12.29 9.29
CA MET A 323 -5.79 -13.66 9.43
C MET A 323 -4.31 -13.69 9.82
N ALA A 324 -3.48 -12.79 9.26
CA ALA A 324 -2.05 -12.72 9.59
C ALA A 324 -1.81 -12.27 11.05
N ALA A 325 -2.59 -11.32 11.54
CA ALA A 325 -2.56 -10.82 12.92
C ALA A 325 -2.97 -11.89 13.94
N THR A 326 -4.14 -12.53 13.78
CA THR A 326 -4.60 -13.58 14.71
C THR A 326 -3.61 -14.76 14.80
N ASN A 327 -2.97 -15.13 13.69
CA ASN A 327 -1.90 -16.14 13.67
C ASN A 327 -0.57 -15.66 14.30
N LEU A 328 -0.35 -14.35 14.40
CA LEU A 328 0.82 -13.78 15.05
C LEU A 328 0.61 -13.66 16.56
N GLU A 329 -0.53 -13.13 17.00
CA GLU A 329 -0.95 -13.10 18.41
C GLU A 329 -0.88 -14.50 19.05
N THR A 330 -1.46 -15.52 18.40
CA THR A 330 -1.42 -16.91 18.89
C THR A 330 0.01 -17.39 19.18
N ARG A 331 0.98 -17.02 18.33
CA ARG A 331 2.40 -17.39 18.49
C ARG A 331 3.15 -16.54 19.51
N GLN A 332 2.71 -15.30 19.71
CA GLN A 332 3.26 -14.46 20.75
C GLN A 332 2.78 -14.93 22.13
N GLU A 333 1.53 -15.41 22.22
CA GLU A 333 1.01 -16.11 23.41
C GLU A 333 1.78 -17.40 23.70
N GLU A 334 1.89 -18.31 22.71
CA GLU A 334 2.64 -19.57 22.82
C GLU A 334 4.10 -19.39 23.28
N LYS A 335 4.71 -18.25 22.94
CA LYS A 335 6.13 -17.99 23.17
C LYS A 335 6.42 -17.09 24.38
N TYR A 336 5.55 -16.13 24.69
CA TYR A 336 5.79 -15.10 25.71
C TYR A 336 4.67 -15.00 26.75
N GLY A 337 3.58 -15.78 26.65
CA GLY A 337 2.41 -15.71 27.54
C GLY A 337 2.70 -15.86 29.04
N THR A 338 3.80 -16.50 29.40
CA THR A 338 4.27 -16.61 30.79
C THR A 338 5.02 -15.37 31.30
N SER A 339 5.54 -14.52 30.40
CA SER A 339 6.35 -13.34 30.75
C SER A 339 5.48 -12.20 31.31
N PRO A 340 5.88 -11.56 32.44
CA PRO A 340 5.24 -10.34 32.92
C PRO A 340 5.24 -9.21 31.88
N GLU A 341 6.32 -9.04 31.13
CA GLU A 341 6.45 -8.00 30.10
C GLU A 341 5.34 -8.12 29.04
N TYR A 342 5.10 -9.34 28.56
CA TYR A 342 4.07 -9.61 27.56
C TYR A 342 2.66 -9.34 28.12
N LYS A 343 2.38 -9.77 29.36
CA LYS A 343 1.08 -9.52 30.02
C LYS A 343 0.78 -8.03 30.18
N THR A 344 1.77 -7.22 30.59
CA THR A 344 1.61 -5.75 30.64
C THR A 344 1.42 -5.14 29.25
N TRP A 345 2.16 -5.64 28.25
CA TRP A 345 2.11 -5.14 26.88
C TRP A 345 0.76 -5.37 26.21
N ILE A 346 0.15 -6.57 26.31
CA ILE A 346 -1.13 -6.86 25.65
C ILE A 346 -2.32 -6.06 26.22
N VAL A 347 -2.24 -5.63 27.47
CA VAL A 347 -3.27 -4.79 28.13
C VAL A 347 -3.15 -3.32 27.72
N SER A 348 -1.93 -2.84 27.47
CA SER A 348 -1.63 -1.42 27.20
C SER A 348 -1.59 -1.04 25.71
N SER A 349 -1.70 -2.01 24.80
CA SER A 349 -1.53 -1.82 23.36
C SER A 349 -2.78 -2.21 22.54
N TRP A 350 -3.00 -1.54 21.42
CA TRP A 350 -4.03 -1.92 20.44
C TRP A 350 -3.69 -3.27 19.79
N ALA A 351 -4.66 -4.20 19.82
CA ALA A 351 -4.54 -5.54 19.26
C ALA A 351 -4.29 -5.57 17.74
N GLY A 352 -4.56 -4.46 17.04
CA GLY A 352 -4.55 -4.44 15.59
C GLY A 352 -5.84 -5.04 15.00
N PRO A 353 -5.86 -5.26 13.68
CA PRO A 353 -6.96 -5.93 13.02
C PRO A 353 -6.86 -7.43 13.33
N THR A 354 -7.59 -7.95 14.32
CA THR A 354 -7.59 -9.40 14.65
C THR A 354 -9.01 -9.97 14.60
N LEU A 355 -9.16 -11.17 14.07
CA LEU A 355 -10.34 -11.98 14.38
C LEU A 355 -10.21 -12.48 15.82
N LYS A 356 -11.13 -12.08 16.70
CA LYS A 356 -11.32 -12.74 18.00
C LYS A 356 -11.71 -14.21 17.75
N LYS A 357 -11.14 -15.11 18.54
CA LYS A 357 -11.64 -16.48 18.69
C LYS A 357 -12.82 -16.49 19.66
#